data_AF-A0A2I0NQH2-F1
#
_entry.id   AF-A0A2I0NQH2-F1
#
_cell.length_a   1.000
_cell.length_b   1.000
_cell.length_c   1.000
_cell.angle_alpha   90.00
_cell.angle_beta   90.00
_cell.angle_gamma   90.00
#
_symmetry.space_group_name_H-M   'P 1'
#
loop_
_entity.id
_entity.type
_entity.pdbx_description
1 polymer ?
#
loop_
_entity_poly.entity_id
_entity_poly.type
_entity_poly.pdbx_seq_one_letter_code
_entity_poly.pdbx_strand_id
1 'polypeptide(L)' 'MIEADGWYLVATRGSHRQYKHPSKVGRITIAGHPADVLAPGTLNSVLKQAGLNMRDE' A
#
# COMPACT_ATOMS: atom_id res chain seq x y z
N MET A 1 2.40 -2.02 8.74
CA MET A 1 1.48 -2.61 7.73
C MET A 1 0.49 -1.52 7.33
N ILE A 2 0.27 -1.24 6.04
CA ILE A 2 -0.58 -0.11 5.61
C ILE A 2 -2.05 -0.24 6.06
N GLU A 3 -2.51 -1.46 6.34
CA GLU A 3 -3.85 -1.72 6.88
C GLU A 3 -4.05 -1.05 8.25
N ALA A 4 -2.97 -0.94 9.06
CA ALA A 4 -3.01 -0.23 10.34
C ALA A 4 -3.05 1.29 10.18
N ASP A 5 -2.60 1.82 9.03
CA ASP A 5 -2.72 3.23 8.67
C ASP A 5 -4.13 3.56 8.13
N GLY A 6 -5.02 2.57 8.00
CA GLY A 6 -6.39 2.75 7.51
C GLY A 6 -6.56 2.50 6.00
N TRP A 7 -5.54 1.94 5.34
CA TRP A 7 -5.66 1.53 3.94
C TRP A 7 -6.48 0.25 3.84
N TYR A 8 -7.54 0.27 3.05
CA TYR A 8 -8.40 -0.88 2.81
C TYR A 8 -8.25 -1.38 1.38
N LEU A 9 -8.33 -2.71 1.22
CA LEU A 9 -8.28 -3.37 -0.08
C LEU A 9 -9.55 -3.02 -0.87
N VAL A 10 -9.39 -2.44 -2.05
CA VAL A 10 -10.51 -2.10 -2.95
C VAL A 10 -10.68 -3.10 -4.08
N ALA A 11 -9.59 -3.66 -4.59
CA ALA A 11 -9.63 -4.59 -5.69
C ALA A 11 -8.41 -5.49 -5.68
N THR A 12 -8.60 -6.73 -6.09
CA THR A 12 -7.51 -7.69 -6.30
C THR A 12 -7.61 -8.20 -7.72
N ARG A 13 -6.51 -8.16 -8.46
CA ARG A 13 -6.39 -8.78 -9.78
C ARG A 13 -5.12 -9.61 -9.83
N GLY A 14 -5.29 -10.94 -9.84
CA GLY A 14 -4.18 -11.88 -9.78
C GLY A 14 -3.32 -11.63 -8.53
N SER A 15 -2.01 -11.46 -8.73
CA SER A 15 -1.06 -11.15 -7.66
C SER A 15 -1.05 -9.67 -7.25
N HIS A 16 -1.87 -8.80 -7.86
CA HIS A 16 -1.90 -7.38 -7.55
C HIS A 16 -3.11 -7.02 -6.68
N ARG A 17 -2.85 -6.36 -5.55
CA ARG A 17 -3.84 -5.87 -4.59
C ARG A 17 -3.82 -4.36 -4.56
N GLN A 18 -4.95 -3.75 -4.84
CA GLN A 18 -5.11 -2.30 -4.83
C GLN A 18 -5.76 -1.87 -3.53
N TYR A 19 -5.16 -0.89 -2.88
CA TYR A 19 -5.60 -0.32 -1.62
C TYR A 19 -5.97 1.15 -1.79
N LYS A 20 -6.98 1.59 -1.06
CA LYS A 20 -7.43 2.97 -0.98
C LYS A 20 -7.46 3.42 0.47
N HIS A 21 -7.22 4.69 0.69
CA HIS A 21 -7.39 5.32 1.99
C HIS A 21 -8.59 6.28 1.93
N PRO A 22 -9.42 6.38 2.98
CA PRO A 22 -10.56 7.29 2.97
C PRO A 22 -10.13 8.76 3.10
N SER A 23 -9.03 9.03 3.79
CA SER A 23 -8.56 10.38 4.11
C SER A 23 -7.37 10.85 3.25
N LYS A 24 -6.69 9.94 2.55
CA LYS A 24 -5.48 10.23 1.76
C LYS A 24 -5.83 10.05 0.30
N VAL A 25 -5.57 11.07 -0.51
CA VAL A 25 -5.84 11.05 -1.95
C VAL A 25 -4.78 10.20 -2.63
N GLY A 26 -5.15 8.98 -3.03
CA GLY A 26 -4.26 8.06 -3.73
C GLY A 26 -4.76 6.63 -3.75
N ARG A 27 -4.23 5.82 -4.67
CA ARG A 27 -4.45 4.37 -4.72
C ARG A 27 -3.11 3.66 -4.75
N ILE A 28 -2.87 2.80 -3.78
CA ILE A 28 -1.67 1.97 -3.71
C ILE A 28 -1.94 0.67 -4.45
N THR A 29 -0.94 0.17 -5.17
CA THR A 29 -0.99 -1.19 -5.72
C THR A 29 0.17 -1.99 -5.14
N ILE A 30 -0.15 -3.01 -4.37
CA ILE A 30 0.81 -3.98 -3.84
C ILE A 30 0.82 -5.18 -4.77
N ALA A 31 1.98 -5.45 -5.39
CA ALA A 31 2.21 -6.69 -6.11
C ALA A 31 2.79 -7.75 -5.15
N GLY A 32 2.15 -8.92 -5.08
CA GLY A 32 2.65 -10.07 -4.31
C GLY A 32 1.54 -10.95 -3.74
N HIS A 33 1.86 -12.21 -3.44
CA HIS A 33 1.00 -13.12 -2.69
C HIS A 33 0.98 -12.75 -1.20
N PRO A 34 -0.12 -13.03 -0.46
CA PRO A 34 -0.25 -12.67 0.96
C PRO A 34 0.77 -13.38 1.86
N ALA A 35 1.28 -14.53 1.40
CA ALA A 35 2.30 -15.31 2.09
C ALA A 35 3.73 -14.94 1.70
N ASP A 36 3.92 -14.13 0.65
CA ASP A 36 5.23 -13.68 0.24
C ASP A 36 5.62 -12.50 1.13
N VAL A 37 6.77 -12.63 1.81
CA VAL A 37 7.37 -11.52 2.54
C VAL A 37 7.62 -10.42 1.51
N LEU A 38 6.79 -9.37 1.55
CA LEU A 38 6.95 -8.22 0.66
C LEU A 38 8.39 -7.75 0.78
N ALA A 39 9.14 -7.87 -0.31
CA ALA A 39 10.52 -7.43 -0.34
C ALA A 39 10.58 -5.99 0.19
N PRO A 40 11.55 -5.64 1.06
CA PRO A 40 11.61 -4.32 1.69
C PRO A 40 11.60 -3.18 0.66
N GLY A 41 12.12 -3.39 -0.56
CA GLY A 41 12.03 -2.42 -1.66
C GLY A 41 10.61 -2.19 -2.20
N THR A 42 9.77 -3.23 -2.23
CA THR A 42 8.35 -3.12 -2.60
C THR A 42 7.57 -2.39 -1.53
N LEU A 43 7.82 -2.69 -0.26
CA LEU A 43 7.26 -1.96 0.88
C LEU A 43 7.63 -0.47 0.82
N ASN A 44 8.91 -0.16 0.54
CA ASN A 44 9.35 1.24 0.46
C ASN A 44 8.69 1.99 -0.71
N SER A 45 8.54 1.35 -1.86
CA SER A 45 7.80 1.91 -3.00
C SER A 45 6.33 2.16 -2.67
N VAL A 46 5.71 1.23 -1.94
CA VAL A 46 4.32 1.34 -1.46
C VAL A 46 4.17 2.48 -0.45
N LEU A 47 5.07 2.60 0.53
CA LEU A 47 5.07 3.68 1.52
C LEU A 47 5.25 5.05 0.83
N LYS A 48 6.14 5.12 -0.18
CA LYS A 48 6.33 6.33 -0.98
C LYS A 48 5.07 6.69 -1.78
N GLN A 49 4.39 5.71 -2.38
CA GLN A 49 3.10 5.92 -3.06
C GLN A 49 1.95 6.24 -2.09
N ALA A 50 2.02 5.77 -0.85
CA ALA A 50 1.06 6.07 0.20
C ALA A 50 1.12 7.52 0.69
N GLY A 51 2.11 8.30 0.23
CA GLY A 51 2.40 9.59 0.81
C GLY A 51 2.88 9.51 2.27
N LEU A 52 3.28 8.33 2.75
CA LEU A 52 3.89 8.14 4.08
C LEU A 52 5.33 8.67 4.13
N ASN A 53 5.66 9.56 3.20
CA ASN A 53 6.97 10.16 3.03
C ASN A 53 7.03 11.41 3.90
N MET A 54 7.22 11.22 5.21
CA MET A 54 7.80 12.14 6.20
C MET A 54 7.70 13.66 5.88
N ARG A 55 6.51 14.16 5.55
CA ARG A 55 6.19 15.58 5.31
C ARG A 55 4.69 15.81 5.50
N ASP A 56 4.23 15.57 6.72
CA ASP A 56 3.08 16.28 7.27
C ASP A 56 3.59 16.90 8.59
N GLU A 57 4.29 18.02 8.46
CA GLU A 57 4.37 19.11 9.45
C GLU A 57 4.06 20.42 8.73
#